data_AF-A0A1M6T9E1-F1
#
_entry.id   AF-A0A1M6T9E1-F1
#
_cell.length_a   1.000
_cell.length_b   1.000
_cell.length_c   1.000
_cell.angle_alpha   90.00
_cell.angle_beta   90.00
_cell.angle_gamma   90.00
#
_symmetry.space_group_name_H-M   'P 1'
#
loop_
_entity.id
_entity.type
_entity.pdbx_description
1 polymer ?
#
loop_
_entity_poly.entity_id
_entity_poly.type
_entity_poly.pdbx_seq_one_letter_code
_entity_poly.pdbx_strand_id
1 'polypeptide(L)'
;PEGSVLYADAAYTDYALEEAWFEAEQVALTVDRRKNSKRAHEPWQNFLIQHFRKGIETTIRQITEQFPKSIHAVTAQGFALKLLLFIFTHTLAQLGA
;
A
#
# COMPACT_ATOMS: atom_id res chain seq x y z
N PRO A 1 -17.94 -5.23 6.74
CA PRO A 1 -19.32 -5.54 7.20
C PRO A 1 -20.27 -5.49 6.01
N GLU A 2 -21.46 -6.09 6.10
CA GLU A 2 -22.47 -5.99 5.03
C GLU A 2 -22.70 -4.50 4.65
N GLY A 3 -22.71 -4.20 3.35
CA GLY A 3 -22.83 -2.83 2.83
C GLY A 3 -21.56 -1.96 2.91
N SER A 4 -20.43 -2.52 3.35
CA SER A 4 -19.15 -1.79 3.34
C SER A 4 -18.52 -1.74 1.94
N VAL A 5 -17.62 -0.77 1.74
CA VAL A 5 -16.85 -0.59 0.51
C VAL A 5 -15.37 -0.83 0.79
N LEU A 6 -14.75 -1.71 0.02
CA LEU A 6 -13.32 -1.97 0.05
C LEU A 6 -12.66 -1.28 -1.13
N TYR A 7 -11.69 -0.40 -0.87
CA TYR A 7 -10.92 0.29 -1.90
C TYR A 7 -9.62 -0.45 -2.20
N ALA A 8 -9.37 -0.76 -3.47
CA ALA A 8 -8.22 -1.55 -3.90
C ALA A 8 -7.41 -0.89 -5.02
N ASP A 9 -6.14 -1.29 -5.14
CA ASP A 9 -5.24 -0.82 -6.19
C ASP A 9 -5.58 -1.40 -7.57
N ALA A 10 -5.25 -0.68 -8.63
CA ALA A 10 -5.47 -1.08 -10.02
C ALA A 10 -4.96 -2.49 -10.38
N ALA A 11 -3.92 -2.98 -9.69
CA ALA A 11 -3.43 -4.35 -9.86
C ALA A 11 -4.49 -5.44 -9.55
N TYR A 12 -5.50 -5.12 -8.74
CA TYR A 12 -6.58 -6.03 -8.34
C TYR A 12 -7.82 -5.95 -9.24
N THR A 13 -7.71 -5.38 -10.45
CA THR A 13 -8.85 -5.26 -11.36
C THR A 13 -9.25 -6.64 -11.90
N ASP A 14 -10.31 -7.21 -11.35
CA ASP A 14 -10.96 -8.44 -11.83
C ASP A 14 -12.47 -8.33 -11.63
N TYR A 15 -13.20 -8.21 -12.74
CA TYR A 15 -14.65 -8.02 -12.71
C TYR A 15 -15.41 -9.23 -12.18
N ALA A 16 -14.91 -10.45 -12.44
CA ALA A 16 -15.56 -11.66 -11.96
C ALA A 16 -15.39 -11.78 -10.44
N LEU A 17 -14.22 -11.40 -9.94
CA LEU A 17 -13.97 -11.34 -8.51
C LEU A 17 -14.80 -10.25 -7.82
N GLU A 18 -14.90 -9.05 -8.41
CA GLU A 18 -15.74 -7.96 -7.89
C GLU A 18 -17.20 -8.41 -7.73
N GLU A 19 -17.75 -9.11 -8.72
CA GLU A 19 -19.12 -9.63 -8.70
C GLU A 19 -19.29 -10.76 -7.68
N ALA A 20 -18.41 -11.77 -7.70
CA ALA A 20 -18.46 -12.89 -6.78
C ALA A 20 -18.35 -12.46 -5.30
N TRP A 21 -17.50 -11.47 -5.02
CA TRP A 21 -17.35 -10.93 -3.67
C TRP A 21 -18.61 -10.19 -3.23
N PHE A 22 -19.17 -9.36 -4.10
CA PHE A 22 -20.41 -8.64 -3.78
C PHE A 22 -21.57 -9.61 -3.53
N GLU A 23 -21.69 -10.68 -4.30
CA GLU A 23 -22.71 -11.71 -4.10
C GLU A 23 -22.52 -12.49 -2.78
N ALA A 24 -21.29 -12.79 -2.40
CA ALA A 24 -20.98 -13.59 -1.22
C ALA A 24 -21.09 -12.80 0.10
N GLU A 25 -20.58 -11.56 0.13
CA GLU A 25 -20.41 -10.80 1.37
C GLU A 25 -21.19 -9.46 1.39
N GLN A 26 -21.82 -9.09 0.27
CA GLN A 26 -22.41 -7.76 0.06
C GLN A 26 -21.44 -6.61 0.40
N VAL A 27 -20.17 -6.84 0.11
CA VAL A 27 -19.10 -5.85 0.21
C VAL A 27 -18.74 -5.41 -1.19
N ALA A 28 -18.80 -4.10 -1.44
CA ALA A 28 -18.43 -3.56 -2.75
C ALA A 28 -16.91 -3.43 -2.86
N LEU A 29 -16.29 -4.23 -3.73
CA LEU A 29 -14.88 -4.06 -4.09
C LEU A 29 -14.74 -2.95 -5.15
N THR A 30 -14.19 -1.82 -4.76
CA THR A 30 -13.95 -0.67 -5.63
C THR A 30 -12.46 -0.56 -5.96
N VAL A 31 -12.10 -0.96 -7.17
CA VAL A 31 -10.73 -0.91 -7.67
C VAL A 31 -10.44 0.40 -8.38
N ASP A 32 -9.23 0.95 -8.24
CA ASP A 32 -8.75 2.07 -9.05
C ASP A 32 -8.61 1.66 -10.53
N ARG A 33 -9.34 2.32 -11.43
CA ARG A 33 -9.45 1.88 -12.82
C ARG A 33 -8.58 2.74 -13.74
N ARG A 34 -7.89 2.09 -14.67
CA ARG A 34 -7.15 2.77 -15.74
C ARG A 34 -8.12 3.47 -16.70
N LYS A 35 -7.64 4.54 -17.35
CA LYS A 35 -8.44 5.36 -18.29
C LYS A 35 -9.13 4.57 -19.42
N ASN A 36 -8.56 3.43 -19.83
CA ASN A 36 -9.09 2.56 -20.88
C ASN A 36 -9.91 1.37 -20.34
N SER A 37 -10.37 1.43 -19.09
CA SER A 37 -11.18 0.37 -18.48
C SER A 37 -12.53 0.20 -19.19
N LYS A 38 -13.01 -1.05 -19.27
CA LYS A 38 -14.31 -1.40 -19.84
C LYS A 38 -15.49 -0.88 -19.02
N ARG A 39 -15.30 -0.77 -17.70
CA ARG A 39 -16.27 -0.22 -16.76
C ARG A 39 -15.65 1.03 -16.15
N ALA A 40 -15.74 2.18 -16.80
CA ALA A 40 -15.20 3.41 -16.21
C ALA A 40 -15.98 3.79 -14.95
N HIS A 41 -15.30 4.33 -13.95
CA HIS A 41 -15.94 4.90 -12.77
C HIS A 41 -16.34 6.34 -13.03
N GLU A 42 -17.39 6.75 -12.33
CA GLU A 42 -17.86 8.12 -12.35
C GLU A 42 -16.90 9.05 -11.57
N PRO A 43 -16.89 10.37 -11.85
CA PRO A 43 -15.94 11.30 -11.26
C PRO A 43 -15.93 11.31 -9.71
N TRP A 44 -17.10 11.18 -9.08
CA TRP A 44 -17.20 11.15 -7.62
C TRP A 44 -16.64 9.84 -7.03
N GLN A 45 -16.78 8.72 -7.73
CA GLN A 45 -16.21 7.43 -7.31
C GLN A 45 -14.68 7.50 -7.38
N ASN A 46 -14.14 8.05 -8.47
CA ASN A 46 -12.69 8.27 -8.61
C ASN A 46 -12.14 9.18 -7.49
N PHE A 47 -12.86 10.23 -7.13
CA PHE A 47 -12.47 11.09 -6.00
C PHE A 47 -12.38 10.31 -4.69
N LEU A 48 -13.38 9.48 -4.38
CA LEU A 48 -13.38 8.66 -3.15
C LEU A 48 -12.24 7.64 -3.16
N ILE A 49 -12.03 6.92 -4.27
CA ILE A 49 -10.93 5.97 -4.43
C ILE A 49 -9.58 6.66 -4.16
N GLN A 50 -9.34 7.82 -4.78
CA GLN A 50 -8.12 8.59 -4.58
C GLN A 50 -7.96 9.07 -3.13
N HIS A 51 -9.04 9.53 -2.50
CA HIS A 51 -9.02 9.99 -1.11
C HIS A 51 -8.57 8.87 -0.17
N PHE A 52 -9.15 7.68 -0.29
CA PHE A 52 -8.80 6.54 0.58
C PHE A 52 -7.41 5.97 0.27
N ARG A 53 -7.02 5.90 -1.02
CA ARG A 53 -5.65 5.49 -1.41
C ARG A 53 -4.58 6.39 -0.81
N LYS A 54 -4.82 7.71 -0.81
CA LYS A 54 -3.87 8.69 -0.28
C LYS A 54 -3.50 8.43 1.18
N GLY A 55 -4.45 7.93 1.98
CA GLY A 55 -4.18 7.52 3.36
C GLY A 55 -3.15 6.40 3.42
N ILE A 56 -3.38 5.31 2.67
CA ILE A 56 -2.48 4.16 2.59
C ILE A 56 -1.09 4.57 2.09
N GLU A 57 -1.02 5.36 1.02
CA GLU A 57 0.24 5.85 0.45
C GLU A 57 1.01 6.73 1.45
N THR A 58 0.31 7.56 2.21
CA THR A 58 0.92 8.40 3.26
C THR A 58 1.47 7.55 4.39
N THR A 59 0.72 6.54 4.86
CA THR A 59 1.18 5.63 5.92
C THR A 59 2.39 4.82 5.47
N ILE A 60 2.37 4.25 4.26
CA ILE A 60 3.53 3.53 3.71
C ILE A 60 4.72 4.46 3.61
N ARG A 61 4.53 5.69 3.12
CA ARG A 61 5.59 6.69 3.06
C ARG A 61 6.19 6.94 4.45
N GLN A 62 5.37 7.18 5.47
CA GLN A 62 5.84 7.39 6.86
C GLN A 62 6.64 6.19 7.39
N ILE A 63 6.21 4.96 7.08
CA ILE A 63 6.95 3.75 7.43
C ILE A 63 8.31 3.74 6.71
N THR A 64 8.32 3.96 5.39
CA THR A 64 9.55 3.96 4.60
C THR A 64 10.53 5.07 4.98
N GLU A 65 10.05 6.20 5.47
CA GLU A 65 10.88 7.31 5.97
C GLU A 65 11.67 6.94 7.24
N GLN A 66 11.29 5.87 7.95
CA GLN A 66 12.05 5.33 9.09
C GLN A 66 13.26 4.47 8.66
N PHE A 67 13.36 4.12 7.38
CA PHE A 67 14.43 3.30 6.82
C PHE A 67 15.37 4.15 5.95
N PRO A 68 16.67 3.77 5.85
CA PRO A 68 17.57 4.39 4.89
C PRO A 68 17.06 4.14 3.46
N LYS A 69 17.04 5.18 2.63
CA LYS A 69 16.61 5.08 1.21
C LYS A 69 17.47 4.10 0.40
N SER A 70 18.74 3.98 0.74
CA SER A 70 19.66 3.01 0.15
C SER A 70 20.79 2.69 1.11
N ILE A 71 21.29 1.45 1.04
CA ILE A 71 22.48 1.02 1.77
C ILE A 71 23.55 0.72 0.73
N HIS A 72 24.39 1.72 0.44
CA HIS A 72 25.49 1.54 -0.50
C HIS A 72 26.60 0.69 0.12
N ALA A 73 27.01 -0.40 -0.51
CA ALA A 73 28.13 -1.23 -0.07
C ALA A 73 28.85 -1.86 -1.27
N VAL A 74 30.18 -1.91 -1.21
CA VAL A 74 31.04 -2.45 -2.29
C VAL A 74 31.21 -3.98 -2.16
N THR A 75 31.06 -4.53 -0.95
CA THR A 75 31.15 -5.96 -0.68
C THR A 75 29.94 -6.44 0.11
N ALA A 76 29.62 -7.74 0.00
CA ALA A 76 28.52 -8.36 0.76
C ALA A 76 28.72 -8.26 2.28
N GLN A 77 29.97 -8.40 2.74
CA GLN A 77 30.34 -8.23 4.16
C GLN A 77 30.11 -6.78 4.63
N GLY A 78 30.49 -5.80 3.80
CA GLY A 78 30.23 -4.39 4.08
C GLY A 78 28.74 -4.06 4.13
N PHE A 79 27.92 -4.70 3.28
CA PHE A 79 26.46 -4.59 3.33
C PHE A 79 25.90 -5.15 4.63
N ALA A 80 26.30 -6.37 5.01
CA ALA A 80 25.86 -7.01 6.25
C ALA A 80 26.23 -6.18 7.49
N LEU A 81 27.44 -5.61 7.53
CA LEU A 81 27.86 -4.72 8.63
C LEU A 81 26.99 -3.47 8.71
N LYS A 82 26.71 -2.81 7.58
CA LYS A 82 25.84 -1.61 7.56
C LYS A 82 24.42 -1.93 8.00
N LEU A 83 23.88 -3.08 7.59
CA LEU A 83 22.56 -3.56 8.02
C LEU A 83 22.53 -3.80 9.54
N LEU A 84 23.54 -4.46 10.09
CA LEU A 84 23.66 -4.72 11.53
C LEU A 84 23.72 -3.40 12.32
N LEU A 85 24.53 -2.45 11.88
CA LEU A 85 24.63 -1.14 12.52
C LEU A 85 23.30 -0.36 12.48
N PHE A 86 22.57 -0.41 11.37
CA PHE A 86 21.25 0.20 11.28
C PHE A 86 20.26 -0.41 12.28
N ILE A 87 20.19 -1.74 12.36
CA ILE A 87 19.32 -2.42 13.34
C ILE A 87 19.75 -2.03 14.76
N PHE A 88 21.05 -2.05 15.04
CA PHE A 88 21.59 -1.69 16.35
C PHE A 88 21.21 -0.26 16.76
N THR A 89 21.46 0.74 15.90
CA THR A 89 21.09 2.14 16.22
C THR A 89 19.59 2.32 16.35
N HIS A 90 18.78 1.64 15.54
CA HIS A 90 17.32 1.66 15.68
C HIS A 90 16.86 1.08 17.01
N THR A 91 17.43 -0.03 17.46
CA THR A 91 17.11 -0.62 18.77
C THR A 91 17.53 0.28 19.93
N LEU A 92 18.67 0.96 19.84
CA LEU A 92 19.09 1.94 20.85
C LEU A 92 18.14 3.14 20.93
N ALA A 93 17.71 3.67 19.77
CA ALA A 93 16.74 4.77 19.73
C ALA A 93 15.39 4.37 20.36
N GLN A 94 14.94 3.12 20.16
CA GLN A 94 13.73 2.61 20.83
C GLN A 94 13.89 2.48 22.36
N LEU A 95 15.11 2.25 22.84
CA LEU A 95 15.44 2.15 24.26
C LEU A 95 15.66 3.52 24.95
N GLY A 96 15.55 4.63 24.20
CA GLY A 96 15.67 5.99 24.72
C GLY A 96 17.11 6.50 24.91
N ALA A 97 18.08 5.88 24.23
CA ALA A 97 19.46 6.36 24.15
C ALA A 97 19.64 7.51 23.14
#